data_AF-A0A965KD87-F1
#
_entry.id   AF-A0A965KD87-F1
#
_cell.length_a   1.000
_cell.length_b   1.000
_cell.length_c   1.000
_cell.angle_alpha   90.00
_cell.angle_beta   90.00
_cell.angle_gamma   90.00
#
_symmetry.space_group_name_H-M   'P 1'
#
loop_
_entity.id
_entity.type
_entity.pdbx_description
1 polymer ?
#
loop_
_entity_poly.entity_id
_entity_poly.type
_entity_poly.pdbx_seq_one_letter_code
_entity_poly.pdbx_strand_id
1 'polypeptide(L)' 'MHKTGYFTHPSCRRHEMGAGHPECPERLDAIQDRLLISGMLAVLESHEAPAADAEQLALA' A
#
# COMPACT_ATOMS: atom_id res chain seq x y z
N MET A 1 15.05 -15.69 -3.09
CA MET A 1 14.90 -14.38 -2.42
C MET A 1 14.59 -13.35 -3.48
N HIS A 2 13.43 -12.70 -3.38
CA HIS A 2 13.12 -11.57 -4.25
C HIS A 2 13.95 -10.37 -3.76
N LYS A 3 14.48 -9.56 -4.68
CA LYS A 3 15.32 -8.40 -4.32
C LYS A 3 14.51 -7.14 -4.02
N THR A 4 13.19 -7.22 -4.16
CA THR A 4 12.28 -6.08 -4.10
C THR A 4 11.02 -6.47 -3.33
N GLY A 5 10.71 -5.70 -2.28
CA GLY A 5 9.52 -5.88 -1.46
C GLY A 5 8.36 -4.98 -1.89
N TYR A 6 7.15 -5.49 -1.76
CA TYR A 6 5.88 -4.79 -1.91
C TYR A 6 5.20 -4.71 -0.55
N PHE A 7 5.11 -3.52 0.02
CA PHE A 7 4.56 -3.28 1.35
C PHE A 7 3.19 -2.62 1.23
N THR A 8 2.18 -3.20 1.88
CA THR A 8 0.82 -2.66 1.92
C THR A 8 0.12 -3.07 3.22
N HIS A 9 -1.05 -2.51 3.52
CA HIS A 9 -1.86 -2.92 4.68
C HIS A 9 -3.36 -2.71 4.38
N PRO A 10 -4.27 -3.62 4.79
CA PRO A 10 -5.70 -3.49 4.53
C PRO A 10 -6.31 -2.15 5.00
N SER A 11 -5.82 -1.62 6.13
CA SER A 11 -6.22 -0.31 6.66
C SER A 11 -6.07 0.85 5.68
N CYS A 12 -5.13 0.80 4.73
CA CYS A 12 -4.95 1.88 3.74
C CYS A 12 -6.20 2.07 2.86
N ARG A 13 -7.03 1.03 2.67
CA ARG A 13 -8.30 1.12 1.95
C ARG A 13 -9.41 1.83 2.71
N ARG A 14 -9.23 2.02 4.02
CA ARG A 14 -10.18 2.76 4.87
C ARG A 14 -9.88 4.25 4.89
N HIS A 15 -8.97 4.72 4.05
CA HIS A 15 -8.62 6.12 3.97
C HIS A 15 -9.75 6.89 3.28
N GLU A 16 -10.45 7.72 4.06
CA GLU A 16 -11.58 8.49 3.57
C GLU A 16 -11.33 9.99 3.72
N MET A 17 -11.37 10.69 2.58
CA MET A 17 -11.07 12.12 2.50
C MET A 17 -12.31 13.01 2.37
N GLY A 18 -13.47 12.41 2.16
CA GLY A 18 -14.74 13.12 1.98
C GLY A 18 -15.02 13.54 0.52
N ALA A 19 -16.21 14.08 0.30
CA ALA A 19 -16.72 14.37 -1.04
C ALA A 19 -15.91 15.44 -1.76
N GLY A 20 -15.62 15.20 -3.05
CA GLY A 20 -14.90 16.14 -3.91
C GLY A 20 -13.38 16.15 -3.71
N HIS A 21 -12.84 15.30 -2.84
CA HIS A 21 -11.41 15.20 -2.64
C HIS A 21 -10.75 14.39 -3.79
N PRO A 22 -9.61 14.85 -4.36
CA PRO A 22 -8.95 14.18 -5.48
C PRO A 22 -8.20 12.89 -5.07
N GLU A 23 -7.93 12.72 -3.77
CA GLU A 23 -7.33 11.49 -3.23
C GLU A 23 -8.42 10.44 -2.98
N CYS A 24 -8.17 9.23 -3.45
CA CYS A 24 -9.11 8.12 -3.39
C CYS A 24 -8.39 6.79 -3.08
N PRO A 25 -8.86 6.01 -2.09
CA PRO A 25 -8.23 4.74 -1.69
C PRO A 25 -8.25 3.67 -2.80
N GLU A 26 -9.20 3.77 -3.74
CA GLU A 26 -9.35 2.87 -4.90
C GLU A 26 -8.11 2.87 -5.80
N ARG A 27 -7.27 3.90 -5.73
CA ARG A 27 -5.96 3.91 -6.42
C ARG A 27 -5.09 2.72 -5.98
N LEU A 28 -5.21 2.26 -4.75
CA LEU A 28 -4.46 1.11 -4.25
C LEU A 28 -4.89 -0.17 -4.96
N ASP A 29 -6.18 -0.33 -5.23
CA ASP A 29 -6.71 -1.49 -5.95
C ASP A 29 -6.29 -1.47 -7.42
N ALA A 30 -6.36 -0.31 -8.07
CA ALA A 30 -5.87 -0.15 -9.45
C ALA A 30 -4.38 -0.49 -9.60
N ILE A 31 -3.55 -0.14 -8.59
CA ILE A 31 -2.13 -0.50 -8.55
C ILE A 31 -1.97 -2.01 -8.38
N GLN A 32 -2.69 -2.62 -7.43
CA GLN A 32 -2.62 -4.05 -7.16
C GLN A 32 -3.06 -4.88 -8.36
N ASP A 33 -4.14 -4.49 -9.04
CA ASP A 33 -4.62 -5.11 -10.27
C ASP A 33 -3.58 -5.02 -11.38
N ARG A 34 -2.94 -3.86 -11.55
CA ARG A 34 -1.88 -3.71 -12.56
C ARG A 34 -0.67 -4.58 -12.25
N LEU A 35 -0.27 -4.70 -10.99
CA LEU A 35 0.80 -5.60 -10.56
C LEU A 35 0.44 -7.07 -10.82
N LEU A 36 -0.82 -7.46 -10.59
CA LEU A 36 -1.31 -8.81 -10.86
C LEU A 36 -1.34 -9.11 -12.37
N ILE A 37 -1.98 -8.25 -13.17
CA ILE A 37 -2.14 -8.42 -14.63
C ILE A 37 -0.79 -8.46 -15.35
N SER A 38 0.17 -7.65 -14.91
CA SER A 38 1.52 -7.63 -15.49
C SER A 38 2.40 -8.83 -15.06
N GLY A 39 1.93 -9.67 -14.13
CA GLY A 39 2.73 -10.72 -13.51
C GLY A 39 3.80 -10.22 -12.55
N MET A 40 3.91 -8.89 -12.33
CA MET A 40 4.88 -8.30 -11.41
C MET A 40 4.64 -8.72 -9.97
N LEU A 41 3.39 -8.91 -9.57
CA LEU A 41 3.07 -9.33 -8.21
C LEU A 41 3.74 -10.66 -7.83
N ALA A 42 3.95 -11.57 -8.79
CA ALA A 42 4.60 -12.85 -8.56
C ALA A 42 6.13 -12.77 -8.37
N VAL A 43 6.76 -11.65 -8.75
CA VAL A 43 8.20 -11.43 -8.58
C VAL A 43 8.56 -10.47 -7.45
N LEU A 44 7.55 -9.95 -6.74
CA LEU A 44 7.72 -9.09 -5.58
C LEU A 44 7.52 -9.90 -4.30
N GLU A 45 8.29 -9.59 -3.26
CA GLU A 45 8.05 -10.11 -1.93
C GLU A 45 6.94 -9.30 -1.26
N SER A 46 5.76 -9.89 -1.09
CA SER A 46 4.62 -9.19 -0.47
C SER A 46 4.73 -9.21 1.04
N HIS A 47 4.63 -8.03 1.67
CA HIS A 47 4.70 -7.83 3.11
C HIS A 47 3.52 -6.98 3.59
N GLU A 48 2.92 -7.39 4.70
CA GLU A 48 1.98 -6.53 5.42
C GLU A 48 2.77 -5.59 6.34
N ALA A 49 2.62 -4.29 6.13
CA ALA A 49 3.38 -3.30 6.90
C ALA A 49 2.80 -3.12 8.32
N PRO A 50 3.61 -3.18 9.39
CA PRO A 50 3.14 -2.90 10.74
C PRO A 50 2.81 -1.41 10.91
N ALA A 51 1.95 -1.10 11.89
CA ALA A 51 1.74 0.29 12.29
C ALA A 51 3.02 0.87 12.89
N ALA A 52 3.38 2.09 12.49
CA ALA A 52 4.48 2.81 13.10
C ALA A 52 4.14 3.14 14.57
N ASP A 53 5.11 2.99 15.46
CA ASP A 53 4.97 3.42 16.85
C ASP A 53 5.16 4.95 16.98
N ALA A 54 4.77 5.49 18.14
CA ALA A 54 4.84 6.93 18.39
C ALA A 54 6.26 7.48 18.39
N GLU A 55 7.26 6.67 18.78
CA GLU A 55 8.67 7.08 18.81
C GLU A 55 9.20 7.23 17.38
N GLN A 56 8.86 6.29 16.49
CA GLN A 56 9.19 6.32 15.07
C GLN A 56 8.56 7.52 14.35
N LEU A 57 7.32 7.86 14.68
CA LEU A 57 6.63 9.02 14.11
C LEU A 57 7.22 10.36 14.57
N ALA A 58 7.84 10.40 15.76
CA ALA A 58 8.41 11.62 16.34
C ALA A 58 9.81 11.97 15.81
N LEU A 59 10.41 11.15 14.94
CA LEU A 59 11.74 11.39 14.34
C LEU A 59 11.76 12.45 13.21
N ALA A 60 10.66 13.21 13.05
CA ALA A 60 10.47 14.18 11.96
C ALA A 60 11.38 15.42 12.04
#